data_AF-A0A1Q4DT13-F1
#
_entry.id   AF-A0A1Q4DT13-F1
#
_cell.length_a   1.000
_cell.length_b   1.000
_cell.length_c   1.000
_cell.angle_alpha   90.00
_cell.angle_beta   90.00
_cell.angle_gamma   90.00
#
_symmetry.space_group_name_H-M   'P 1'
#
loop_
_entity.id
_entity.type
_entity.pdbx_description
1 polymer ?
#
loop_
_entity_poly.entity_id
_entity_poly.type
_entity_poly.pdbx_seq_one_letter_code
_entity_poly.pdbx_strand_id
1 'polypeptide(L)'
;MSRVRAIGGPAAMVAGLHAWIDEHDPHVQAAVWLLLAHETWPRRPEFVTACVNHSPDGGWWIDFRAARVAFEHGEFDKSSSTERAVLDLAIALGTDRYLFASMGPGNARAIATAIAHAVGADR
;
A
#
# COMPACT_ATOMS: atom_id res chain seq x y z
N MET A 1 -23.27 -7.15 9.17
CA MET A 1 -21.98 -6.49 9.46
C MET A 1 -22.12 -5.03 9.09
N SER A 2 -22.17 -4.16 10.10
CA SER A 2 -22.55 -2.74 9.95
C SER A 2 -21.40 -1.94 9.33
N ARG A 3 -21.64 -1.28 8.20
CA ARG A 3 -20.68 -0.37 7.56
C ARG A 3 -20.63 0.93 8.37
N VAL A 4 -19.57 1.13 9.14
CA VAL A 4 -19.27 2.43 9.72
C VAL A 4 -18.78 3.34 8.60
N ARG A 5 -19.56 4.40 8.32
CA ARG A 5 -19.20 5.45 7.38
C ARG A 5 -18.04 6.23 8.02
N ALA A 6 -16.90 6.29 7.35
CA ALA A 6 -15.71 6.98 7.84
C ALA A 6 -16.03 8.41 8.30
N ILE A 7 -15.79 8.71 9.57
CA ILE A 7 -15.90 10.06 10.14
C ILE A 7 -14.51 10.69 9.99
N GLY A 8 -14.20 11.14 8.78
CA GLY A 8 -12.92 11.77 8.45
C GLY A 8 -12.77 11.95 6.94
N GLY A 9 -12.45 13.17 6.50
CA GLY A 9 -12.15 13.43 5.08
C GLY A 9 -10.81 12.82 4.64
N PRO A 10 -10.44 12.94 3.36
CA PRO A 10 -9.19 12.38 2.81
C PRO A 10 -7.93 12.72 3.61
N ALA A 11 -7.85 13.94 4.17
CA ALA A 11 -6.73 14.37 4.99
C ALA A 11 -6.60 13.60 6.32
N ALA A 12 -7.73 13.27 6.96
CA ALA A 12 -7.74 12.50 8.20
C ALA A 12 -7.31 11.04 7.97
N MET A 13 -7.75 10.46 6.85
CA MET A 13 -7.31 9.13 6.43
C MET A 13 -5.81 9.10 6.15
N VAL A 14 -5.27 10.06 5.39
CA VAL A 14 -3.83 10.12 5.10
C VAL A 14 -3.01 10.29 6.39
N ALA A 15 -3.43 11.17 7.29
CA ALA A 15 -2.78 11.34 8.59
C ALA A 15 -2.85 10.06 9.44
N GLY A 16 -4.00 9.39 9.45
CA GLY A 16 -4.19 8.12 10.15
C GLY A 16 -3.32 6.99 9.58
N LEU A 17 -3.17 6.92 8.26
CA LEU A 17 -2.29 5.95 7.60
C LEU A 17 -0.81 6.22 7.89
N HIS A 18 -0.40 7.49 7.98
CA HIS A 18 0.94 7.84 8.45
C HIS A 18 1.18 7.37 9.88
N ALA A 19 0.26 7.68 10.79
CA ALA A 19 0.38 7.24 12.19
C ALA A 19 0.37 5.71 12.32
N TRP A 20 -0.41 5.01 11.48
CA TRP A 20 -0.47 3.55 11.49
C TRP A 20 0.86 2.90 11.11
N ILE A 21 1.62 3.50 10.19
CA ILE A 21 2.87 2.88 9.73
C ILE A 21 4.08 3.16 10.61
N ASP A 22 4.02 4.14 11.53
CA ASP A 22 5.14 4.50 12.39
C ASP A 22 5.67 3.32 13.23
N GLU A 23 4.81 2.34 13.55
CA GLU A 23 5.16 1.14 14.34
C GLU A 23 5.14 -0.16 13.53
N HIS A 24 4.99 -0.09 12.20
CA HIS A 24 4.85 -1.27 11.33
C HIS A 24 6.18 -1.76 10.74
N ASP A 25 6.22 -3.01 10.29
CA ASP A 25 7.35 -3.56 9.53
C ASP A 25 7.74 -2.70 8.32
N PRO A 26 9.05 -2.58 7.99
CA PRO A 26 9.54 -1.71 6.92
C PRO A 26 8.90 -1.96 5.54
N HIS A 27 8.51 -3.20 5.23
CA HIS A 27 7.86 -3.51 3.96
C HIS A 27 6.42 -2.96 3.88
N VAL A 28 5.70 -2.91 5.00
CA VAL A 28 4.37 -2.28 5.08
C VAL A 28 4.51 -0.76 5.04
N GLN A 29 5.48 -0.20 5.76
CA GLN A 29 5.81 1.22 5.68
C GLN A 29 6.07 1.64 4.23
N ALA A 30 6.92 0.91 3.51
CA ALA A 30 7.24 1.17 2.12
C ALA A 30 6.01 1.07 1.21
N ALA A 31 5.15 0.08 1.42
CA ALA A 31 3.91 -0.10 0.65
C ALA A 31 2.97 1.10 0.79
N VAL A 32 2.71 1.54 2.02
CA VAL A 32 1.84 2.68 2.30
C VAL A 32 2.46 3.97 1.79
N TRP A 33 3.77 4.17 2.03
CA TRP A 33 4.47 5.35 1.55
C TRP A 33 4.41 5.46 0.02
N LEU A 34 4.60 4.35 -0.71
CA LEU A 34 4.47 4.32 -2.17
C LEU A 34 3.07 4.75 -2.64
N LEU A 35 2.01 4.27 -1.98
CA LEU A 35 0.63 4.63 -2.32
C LEU A 35 0.32 6.10 -2.02
N LEU A 36 0.82 6.62 -0.89
CA LEU A 36 0.65 8.02 -0.51
C LEU A 36 1.43 8.96 -1.43
N ALA A 37 2.68 8.62 -1.76
CA ALA A 37 3.53 9.39 -2.67
C ALA A 37 2.98 9.43 -4.10
N HIS A 38 2.29 8.37 -4.54
CA HIS A 38 1.62 8.36 -5.85
C HIS A 38 0.32 9.20 -5.86
N GLU A 39 -0.21 9.60 -4.70
CA GLU A 39 -1.43 10.41 -4.46
C GLU A 39 -2.76 9.91 -5.07
N THR A 40 -2.73 9.01 -6.04
CA THR A 40 -3.90 8.54 -6.78
C THR A 40 -4.77 7.60 -5.94
N TRP A 41 -4.17 6.54 -5.39
CA TRP A 41 -4.90 5.44 -4.76
C TRP A 41 -5.71 5.88 -3.52
N PRO A 42 -5.19 6.73 -2.63
CA PRO A 42 -5.98 7.29 -1.52
C PRO A 42 -7.21 8.10 -1.97
N ARG A 43 -7.24 8.60 -3.21
CA ARG A 43 -8.35 9.39 -3.75
C ARG A 43 -9.36 8.55 -4.54
N ARG A 44 -9.05 7.28 -4.85
CA ARG A 44 -9.89 6.39 -5.65
C ARG A 44 -10.95 5.70 -4.78
N PRO A 45 -12.25 5.94 -5.00
CA PRO A 45 -13.31 5.35 -4.19
C PRO A 45 -13.30 3.83 -4.18
N GLU A 46 -12.97 3.19 -5.31
CA GLU A 46 -12.87 1.74 -5.44
C GLU A 46 -11.80 1.16 -4.52
N PHE A 47 -10.62 1.81 -4.44
CA PHE A 47 -9.53 1.39 -3.57
C PHE A 47 -9.86 1.62 -2.10
N VAL A 48 -10.37 2.80 -1.76
CA VAL A 48 -10.77 3.14 -0.38
C VAL A 48 -11.84 2.15 0.11
N THR A 49 -12.82 1.83 -0.73
CA THR A 49 -13.91 0.90 -0.36
C THR A 49 -13.42 -0.54 -0.21
N ALA A 50 -12.51 -0.99 -1.08
CA ALA A 50 -12.05 -2.37 -1.08
C ALA A 50 -10.97 -2.65 -0.02
N CYS A 51 -10.12 -1.67 0.29
CA CYS A 51 -8.85 -1.92 0.96
C CYS A 51 -8.65 -1.12 2.24
N VAL A 52 -9.28 0.06 2.38
CA VAL A 52 -9.03 0.96 3.51
C VAL A 52 -10.09 0.75 4.58
N ASN A 53 -9.62 0.48 5.79
CA ASN A 53 -10.47 0.29 6.95
C ASN A 53 -10.28 1.41 7.96
N HIS A 54 -11.32 1.62 8.76
CA HIS A 54 -11.34 2.59 9.84
C HIS A 54 -11.97 1.97 11.08
N SER A 55 -11.30 2.07 12.23
CA SER A 55 -11.81 1.63 13.53
C SER A 55 -12.71 2.71 14.13
N PRO A 56 -13.77 2.36 14.87
CA PRO A 56 -14.50 3.31 15.70
C PRO A 56 -13.60 4.14 16.63
N ASP A 57 -12.45 3.60 17.02
CA ASP A 57 -11.47 4.26 17.90
C ASP A 57 -10.53 5.23 17.16
N GLY A 58 -10.75 5.46 15.86
CA GLY A 58 -10.03 6.46 15.05
C GLY A 58 -8.82 5.95 14.26
N GLY A 59 -8.51 4.65 14.35
CA GLY A 59 -7.40 4.03 13.62
C GLY A 59 -7.72 3.79 12.14
N TRP A 60 -6.74 4.00 11.26
CA TRP A 60 -6.84 3.73 9.81
C TRP A 60 -5.81 2.69 9.40
N TRP A 61 -6.19 1.73 8.54
CA TRP A 61 -5.24 0.76 8.00
C TRP A 61 -5.64 0.29 6.61
N ILE A 62 -4.65 -0.25 5.88
CA ILE A 62 -4.86 -0.90 4.59
C ILE A 62 -4.83 -2.41 4.79
N ASP A 63 -5.90 -3.10 4.39
CA ASP A 63 -5.89 -4.55 4.24
C ASP A 63 -5.31 -4.93 2.87
N PHE A 64 -4.00 -5.21 2.86
CA PHE A 64 -3.31 -5.60 1.63
C PHE A 64 -3.73 -6.97 1.09
N ARG A 65 -4.32 -7.84 1.92
CA ARG A 65 -4.87 -9.11 1.43
C ARG A 65 -6.19 -8.86 0.69
N ALA A 66 -7.07 -8.03 1.24
CA ALA A 66 -8.26 -7.56 0.54
C ALA A 66 -7.90 -6.84 -0.77
N ALA A 67 -6.86 -6.00 -0.74
CA ALA A 67 -6.35 -5.35 -1.95
C ALA A 67 -5.87 -6.34 -3.02
N ARG A 68 -5.17 -7.42 -2.63
CA ARG A 68 -4.78 -8.49 -3.56
C ARG A 68 -5.98 -9.14 -4.22
N VAL A 69 -7.00 -9.50 -3.44
CA VAL A 69 -8.24 -10.11 -3.95
C VAL A 69 -8.95 -9.18 -4.93
N ALA A 70 -9.13 -7.90 -4.57
CA ALA A 70 -9.76 -6.91 -5.44
C ALA A 70 -8.97 -6.69 -6.74
N PHE A 71 -7.64 -6.71 -6.66
CA PHE A 71 -6.77 -6.60 -7.83
C PHE A 71 -6.93 -7.78 -8.79
N GLU A 72 -6.96 -9.01 -8.26
CA GLU A 72 -7.13 -10.24 -9.05
C GLU A 72 -8.53 -10.35 -9.67
N HIS A 73 -9.55 -9.80 -9.02
CA HIS A 73 -10.91 -9.72 -9.55
C HIS A 73 -11.13 -8.58 -10.57
N GLY A 74 -10.11 -7.78 -10.87
CA GLY A 74 -10.20 -6.71 -11.87
C GLY A 74 -10.95 -5.46 -11.40
N GLU A 75 -11.13 -5.26 -10.07
CA GLU A 75 -11.82 -4.08 -9.53
C GLU A 75 -11.15 -2.75 -9.93
N PHE A 76 -9.85 -2.80 -10.27
CA PHE A 76 -9.03 -1.65 -10.65
C PHE A 76 -8.76 -1.53 -12.16
N ASP A 77 -9.43 -2.32 -13.01
CA ASP A 77 -9.16 -2.40 -14.46
C ASP A 77 -9.42 -1.09 -15.22
N LYS A 78 -10.18 -0.16 -14.62
CA LYS A 78 -10.40 1.19 -15.18
C LYS A 78 -9.21 2.13 -14.99
N SER A 79 -8.21 1.73 -14.21
CA SER A 79 -6.99 2.52 -13.99
C SER A 79 -5.98 2.27 -15.11
N SER A 80 -5.08 3.22 -15.33
CA SER A 80 -3.97 3.05 -16.27
C SER A 80 -3.07 1.87 -15.87
N SER A 81 -2.34 1.33 -16.84
CA SER A 81 -1.35 0.27 -16.60
C SER A 81 -0.29 0.68 -15.59
N THR A 82 0.14 1.95 -15.60
CA THR A 82 1.11 2.50 -14.63
C THR A 82 0.54 2.55 -13.22
N GLU A 83 -0.67 3.09 -13.04
CA GLU A 83 -1.32 3.11 -11.71
C GLU A 83 -1.46 1.68 -11.16
N ARG A 84 -1.90 0.74 -12.01
CA ARG A 84 -2.04 -0.68 -11.63
C ARG A 84 -0.71 -1.31 -11.26
N ALA A 85 0.36 -1.03 -11.99
CA ALA A 85 1.69 -1.55 -11.66
C ALA A 85 2.19 -1.04 -10.30
N VAL A 86 1.95 0.24 -10.00
CA VAL A 86 2.27 0.82 -8.68
C VAL A 86 1.46 0.16 -7.58
N LEU A 87 0.16 -0.06 -7.80
CA LEU A 87 -0.68 -0.76 -6.83
C LEU A 87 -0.23 -2.20 -6.62
N ASP A 88 0.08 -2.93 -7.68
CA ASP A 88 0.52 -4.32 -7.59
C ASP A 88 1.82 -4.44 -6.78
N LEU A 89 2.77 -3.53 -7.02
CA LEU A 89 4.00 -3.44 -6.24
C LEU A 89 3.71 -3.14 -4.76
N ALA A 90 2.87 -2.14 -4.48
CA ALA A 90 2.48 -1.81 -3.11
C ALA A 90 1.81 -2.99 -2.40
N ILE A 91 0.92 -3.73 -3.08
CA ILE A 91 0.31 -4.94 -2.54
C ILE A 91 1.38 -6.00 -2.26
N ALA A 92 2.29 -6.25 -3.20
CA ALA A 92 3.35 -7.25 -3.02
C ALA A 92 4.25 -6.92 -1.80
N LEU A 93 4.56 -5.64 -1.58
CA LEU A 93 5.27 -5.17 -0.40
C LEU A 93 4.43 -5.34 0.87
N GLY A 94 3.17 -4.88 0.85
CA GLY A 94 2.29 -4.89 2.02
C GLY A 94 1.92 -6.30 2.50
N THR A 95 1.89 -7.29 1.62
CA THR A 95 1.69 -8.71 1.98
C THR A 95 2.99 -9.48 2.25
N ASP A 96 4.14 -8.80 2.24
CA ASP A 96 5.47 -9.41 2.30
C ASP A 96 5.67 -10.57 1.30
N ARG A 97 5.19 -10.40 0.06
CA ARG A 97 5.17 -11.48 -0.95
C ARG A 97 6.56 -12.07 -1.22
N TYR A 98 7.59 -11.25 -1.09
CA TYR A 98 8.98 -11.61 -1.34
C TYR A 98 9.77 -11.91 -0.07
N LEU A 99 9.12 -12.01 1.10
CA LEU A 99 9.73 -12.36 2.39
C LEU A 99 10.83 -11.39 2.84
N PHE A 100 10.68 -10.09 2.55
CA PHE A 100 11.65 -9.06 2.92
C PHE A 100 11.85 -8.98 4.43
N ALA A 101 10.80 -9.21 5.23
CA ALA A 101 10.89 -9.22 6.68
C ALA A 101 11.85 -10.31 7.21
N SER A 102 12.04 -11.40 6.45
CA SER A 102 12.90 -12.53 6.83
C SER A 102 14.30 -12.48 6.20
N MET A 103 14.59 -11.49 5.36
CA MET A 103 15.86 -11.42 4.64
C MET A 103 17.01 -10.94 5.52
N GLY A 104 18.16 -11.61 5.37
CA GLY A 104 19.41 -11.11 5.92
C GLY A 104 19.93 -9.85 5.18
N PRO A 105 20.79 -9.05 5.82
CA PRO A 105 21.23 -7.75 5.28
C PRO A 105 21.89 -7.79 3.89
N GLY A 106 22.59 -8.88 3.56
CA GLY A 106 23.24 -9.05 2.26
C GLY A 106 22.25 -9.15 1.09
N ASN A 107 21.21 -9.99 1.24
CA ASN A 107 20.16 -10.15 0.23
C ASN A 107 19.33 -8.87 0.10
N ALA A 108 18.97 -8.24 1.22
CA ALA A 108 18.23 -6.99 1.22
C ALA A 108 18.98 -5.89 0.43
N ARG A 109 20.29 -5.75 0.64
CA ARG A 109 21.13 -4.78 -0.10
C ARG A 109 21.19 -5.10 -1.59
N ALA A 110 21.42 -6.37 -1.94
CA ALA A 110 21.49 -6.77 -3.34
C ALA A 110 20.18 -6.47 -4.11
N ILE A 111 19.03 -6.76 -3.49
CA ILE A 111 17.71 -6.46 -4.05
C ILE A 111 17.49 -4.95 -4.18
N ALA A 112 17.80 -4.17 -3.14
CA ALA A 112 17.66 -2.72 -3.19
C ALA A 112 18.47 -2.10 -4.34
N THR A 113 19.74 -2.51 -4.50
CA THR A 113 20.58 -2.07 -5.63
C THR A 113 20.00 -2.50 -6.97
N ALA A 114 19.54 -3.75 -7.10
CA ALA A 114 18.96 -4.26 -8.34
C ALA A 114 17.68 -3.51 -8.73
N ILE A 115 16.80 -3.21 -7.76
CA ILE A 115 15.58 -2.44 -7.99
C ILE A 115 15.93 -1.00 -8.40
N ALA A 116 16.84 -0.33 -7.68
CA ALA A 116 17.26 1.03 -8.01
C ALA A 116 17.79 1.13 -9.45
N HIS A 117 18.60 0.15 -9.88
CA HIS A 117 19.10 0.06 -11.25
C HIS A 117 17.97 -0.18 -12.26
N ALA A 118 17.04 -1.11 -11.96
CA ALA A 118 15.92 -1.44 -12.84
C ALA A 118 14.98 -0.26 -13.08
N VAL A 119 14.77 0.59 -12.07
CA VAL A 119 13.96 1.81 -12.19
C VAL A 119 14.75 3.03 -12.66
N GLY A 120 16.07 2.88 -12.89
CA GLY A 120 16.96 3.94 -13.36
C GLY A 120 17.21 5.06 -12.36
N ALA A 121 17.05 4.79 -11.06
CA ALA A 121 17.27 5.77 -9.98
C ALA A 121 18.75 5.94 -9.59
N ASP A 122 19.65 5.14 -10.18
CA ASP A 122 21.10 5.19 -9.99
C ASP A 122 21.84 5.90 -11.14
N ARG A 123 21.10 6.53 -12.06
CA ARG A 123 21.63 7.32 -13.18
C ARG A 123 21.67 8.81 -12.89
#